data_AF-A0A9P6XRJ6-F1
#
_entry.id   AF-A0A9P6XRJ6-F1
#
_cell.length_a   1.000
_cell.length_b   1.000
_cell.length_c   1.000
_cell.angle_alpha   90.00
_cell.angle_beta   90.00
_cell.angle_gamma   90.00
#
_symmetry.space_group_name_H-M   'P 1'
#
loop_
_entity.id
_entity.type
_entity.pdbx_description
1 polymer ?
#
loop_
_entity_poly.entity_id
_entity_poly.type
_entity_poly.pdbx_seq_one_letter_code
_entity_poly.pdbx_strand_id
1 'polypeptide(L)'
;MGFPGYFLIVQDFINWGKNNGVPVGPGRGSGAGSLVAYALGITDLDPIRYDLLVERFLTPERVSMPDFDIDFCQDNRERVIDYVKEN
;
A
#
# COMPACT_ATOMS: atom_id res chain seq x y z
N MET A 1 1.37 -4.01 -17.64
CA MET A 1 0.31 -4.32 -16.65
C MET A 1 -0.59 -3.11 -16.35
N GLY A 2 -0.13 -1.86 -16.44
CA GLY A 2 -1.04 -0.71 -16.44
C GLY A 2 -1.59 -0.28 -15.07
N PHE A 3 -0.83 -0.50 -13.99
CA PHE A 3 -1.24 -0.19 -12.62
C PHE A 3 -0.63 1.06 -11.95
N PRO A 4 -0.04 2.06 -12.63
CA PRO A 4 0.53 3.21 -11.92
C PRO A 4 -0.53 4.00 -11.14
N GLY A 5 -1.75 4.15 -11.69
CA GLY A 5 -2.87 4.79 -10.99
C GLY A 5 -3.26 4.06 -9.72
N TYR A 6 -3.22 2.73 -9.70
CA TYR A 6 -3.49 1.94 -8.50
C TYR A 6 -2.48 2.23 -7.38
N PHE A 7 -1.19 2.25 -7.71
CA PHE A 7 -0.14 2.60 -6.73
C PHE A 7 -0.33 4.01 -6.19
N LEU A 8 -0.65 4.99 -7.04
CA LEU A 8 -0.85 6.37 -6.62
C LEU A 8 -2.09 6.55 -5.74
N ILE A 9 -3.21 5.90 -6.09
CA ILE A 9 -4.43 5.91 -5.27
C ILE A 9 -4.13 5.32 -3.89
N VAL A 10 -3.45 4.16 -3.85
CA VAL A 10 -3.10 3.50 -2.58
C VAL A 10 -2.12 4.32 -1.75
N GLN A 11 -1.11 4.90 -2.39
CA GLN A 11 -0.15 5.80 -1.76
C GLN A 11 -0.84 7.00 -1.10
N ASP A 12 -1.84 7.57 -1.77
CA ASP A 12 -2.51 8.79 -1.33
C ASP A 12 -3.24 8.60 0.00
N PHE A 13 -4.22 7.69 0.06
CA PHE A 13 -5.03 7.53 1.28
C PHE A 13 -4.23 6.95 2.46
N ILE A 14 -3.17 6.19 2.20
CA ILE A 14 -2.25 5.72 3.26
C ILE A 14 -1.49 6.88 3.87
N ASN A 15 -0.86 7.71 3.02
CA ASN A 15 -0.06 8.82 3.53
C ASN A 15 -0.94 9.90 4.14
N TRP A 16 -2.15 10.10 3.62
CA TRP A 16 -3.15 10.93 4.29
C TRP A 16 -3.44 10.40 5.70
N GLY A 17 -3.71 9.09 5.84
CA GLY A 17 -3.93 8.46 7.15
C GLY A 17 -2.77 8.69 8.12
N LYS A 18 -1.53 8.38 7.68
CA LYS A 18 -0.30 8.58 8.46
C LYS A 18 -0.15 10.04 8.92
N ASN A 19 -0.40 11.00 8.04
CA ASN A 19 -0.26 12.44 8.32
C ASN A 19 -1.39 13.03 9.17
N ASN A 20 -2.54 12.34 9.28
CA ASN A 20 -3.72 12.82 10.01
C ASN A 20 -3.97 12.05 11.33
N GLY A 21 -2.95 11.33 11.82
CA GLY A 21 -3.01 10.61 13.09
C GLY A 21 -3.88 9.35 13.03
N VAL A 22 -4.06 8.75 11.86
CA VAL A 22 -4.66 7.42 11.71
C VAL A 22 -3.52 6.40 11.70
N PRO A 23 -3.40 5.53 12.72
CA PRO A 23 -2.39 4.47 12.69
C PRO A 23 -2.64 3.53 11.52
N VAL A 24 -1.60 3.31 10.71
CA VAL A 24 -1.59 2.41 9.55
C VAL A 24 -0.65 1.26 9.86
N GLY A 25 -1.05 0.03 9.54
CA GLY A 25 -0.18 -1.12 9.64
C GLY A 25 1.03 -1.01 8.71
N PRO A 26 2.13 -1.75 8.97
CA PRO A 26 3.36 -1.66 8.19
C PRO A 26 3.26 -2.20 6.75
N GLY A 27 2.08 -2.68 6.34
CA GLY A 27 1.83 -3.46 5.14
C GLY A 27 1.90 -4.97 5.42
N ARG A 28 0.96 -5.75 4.88
CA ARG A 28 0.96 -7.22 4.94
C ARG A 28 0.87 -7.83 3.53
N GLY A 29 1.05 -9.14 3.46
CA GLY A 29 0.96 -9.87 2.20
C GLY A 29 2.16 -9.64 1.27
N SER A 30 1.96 -9.88 -0.02
CA SER A 30 3.04 -9.81 -1.01
C SER A 30 3.46 -8.37 -1.35
N GLY A 31 2.61 -7.36 -1.09
CA GLY A 31 2.88 -5.96 -1.38
C GLY A 31 4.17 -5.40 -0.77
N ALA A 32 4.59 -5.93 0.38
CA ALA A 32 5.86 -5.58 1.04
C ALA A 32 7.11 -5.94 0.23
N GLY A 33 7.00 -6.81 -0.78
CA GLY A 33 8.10 -7.12 -1.71
C GLY A 33 8.35 -6.07 -2.78
N SER A 34 7.51 -5.04 -2.88
CA SER A 34 7.66 -3.99 -3.87
C SER A 34 8.51 -2.82 -3.34
N LEU A 35 9.69 -2.63 -3.91
CA LEU A 35 10.54 -1.46 -3.62
C LEU A 35 9.83 -0.13 -3.94
N VAL A 36 8.98 -0.13 -4.96
CA VAL A 36 8.15 1.04 -5.29
C VAL A 36 7.14 1.32 -4.18
N ALA A 37 6.52 0.29 -3.60
CA ALA A 37 5.59 0.47 -2.49
C ALA A 37 6.29 1.03 -1.23
N TYR A 38 7.50 0.52 -0.94
CA TYR A 38 8.35 1.07 0.12
C TYR A 38 8.70 2.55 -0.13
N ALA A 39 9.17 2.88 -1.34
CA ALA A 39 9.57 4.25 -1.70
C ALA A 39 8.39 5.25 -1.67
N LEU A 40 7.17 4.78 -1.93
CA LEU A 40 5.95 5.59 -1.87
C LEU A 40 5.34 5.67 -0.46
N GLY A 41 5.92 5.00 0.54
CA GLY A 41 5.38 4.95 1.91
C GLY A 41 4.12 4.11 2.05
N ILE A 42 3.79 3.27 1.07
CA ILE A 42 2.69 2.29 1.14
C ILE A 42 3.02 1.21 2.17
N THR A 43 4.27 0.75 2.19
CA THR A 43 4.78 -0.25 3.15
C THR A 43 5.97 0.32 3.91
N ASP A 44 6.15 -0.10 5.16
CA ASP A 44 7.22 0.42 6.04
C ASP A 44 8.44 -0.52 6.13
N LEU A 45 8.43 -1.64 5.40
CA LEU A 45 9.51 -2.62 5.34
C LEU A 45 10.39 -2.41 4.10
N ASP A 46 11.71 -2.34 4.31
CA ASP A 46 12.71 -2.34 3.23
C ASP A 46 12.80 -3.75 2.61
N PRO A 47 12.33 -3.96 1.36
CA PRO A 47 12.32 -5.28 0.74
C PRO A 47 13.71 -5.82 0.45
N ILE A 48 14.71 -4.96 0.22
CA ILE A 48 16.08 -5.39 -0.08
C ILE A 48 16.72 -5.96 1.18
N ARG A 49 16.51 -5.31 2.34
CA ARG A 49 17.02 -5.78 3.62
C ARG A 49 16.51 -7.18 4.01
N TYR A 50 15.30 -7.53 3.58
CA TYR A 50 14.63 -8.79 3.94
C TYR A 50 14.49 -9.78 2.78
N ASP A 51 15.20 -9.55 1.66
CA ASP A 51 15.15 -10.38 0.45
C ASP A 51 13.71 -10.67 -0.04
N LEU A 52 12.83 -9.66 0.03
CA LEU A 52 11.44 -9.77 -0.41
C LEU A 52 11.35 -9.50 -1.92
N LEU A 53 10.66 -10.40 -2.63
CA LEU A 53 10.59 -10.40 -4.09
C LEU A 53 9.33 -9.72 -4.61
N VAL A 54 9.50 -8.80 -5.57
CA VAL A 54 8.38 -8.09 -6.21
C VAL A 54 7.54 -9.03 -7.09
N GLU A 55 8.11 -10.09 -7.63
CA GLU A 55 7.44 -11.05 -8.50
C GLU A 55 6.37 -11.86 -7.76
N ARG A 56 6.48 -11.96 -6.43
CA ARG A 56 5.44 -12.54 -5.57
C ARG A 56 4.21 -11.64 -5.44
N PHE A 57 4.38 -10.34 -5.65
CA PHE A 57 3.32 -9.34 -5.64
C PHE A 57 2.73 -9.14 -7.04
N LEU A 58 3.60 -8.97 -8.03
CA LEU A 58 3.24 -8.62 -9.39
C LEU A 58 4.15 -9.37 -10.36
N THR A 59 3.61 -10.38 -11.04
CA THR A 59 4.35 -11.16 -12.05
C THR A 59 3.94 -10.75 -13.46
N PRO A 60 4.89 -10.53 -14.39
CA PRO A 60 4.59 -10.28 -15.80
C PRO A 60 3.83 -11.43 -16.48
N GLU A 61 4.01 -12.66 -16.00
CA GLU A 61 3.44 -13.89 -16.57
C GLU A 61 1.97 -14.08 -16.19
N ARG A 62 1.53 -13.46 -15.08
CA ARG A 62 0.14 -13.49 -14.62
C ARG A 62 -0.31 -12.07 -14.30
N VAL A 63 -0.99 -11.45 -15.27
CA VAL A 63 -1.61 -10.13 -15.09
C VAL A 63 -2.86 -10.25 -14.23
N SER A 64 -2.67 -10.29 -12.91
CA SER A 64 -3.73 -10.10 -11.93
C SER A 64 -3.66 -8.69 -11.35
N MET A 65 -4.81 -8.18 -10.91
CA MET A 65 -4.86 -6.95 -10.14
C MET A 65 -4.05 -7.15 -8.84
N PRO A 66 -3.07 -6.28 -8.54
CA PRO A 66 -2.36 -6.33 -7.28
C PRO A 66 -3.28 -5.97 -6.11
N ASP A 67 -3.00 -6.52 -4.92
CA ASP A 67 -3.69 -6.18 -3.68
C ASP A 67 -2.67 -5.94 -2.55
N PHE A 68 -2.68 -4.72 -1.99
CA PHE A 68 -1.77 -4.30 -0.92
C PHE A 68 -2.26 -4.67 0.49
N ASP A 69 -3.53 -5.03 0.66
CA ASP A 69 -4.04 -5.54 1.94
C ASP A 69 -3.69 -4.65 3.15
N ILE A 70 -4.08 -3.37 3.11
CA ILE A 70 -3.66 -2.38 4.12
C ILE A 70 -4.60 -2.34 5.32
N ASP A 71 -4.01 -2.26 6.52
CA ASP A 71 -4.74 -2.11 7.77
C ASP A 71 -4.74 -0.67 8.28
N PHE A 72 -5.91 -0.21 8.70
CA PHE A 72 -6.09 1.01 9.48
C PHE A 72 -6.63 0.66 10.87
N CYS A 73 -6.22 1.41 11.88
CA CYS A 73 -6.81 1.28 13.21
C CYS A 73 -8.33 1.50 13.15
N GLN A 74 -9.09 0.56 13.74
CA GLN A 74 -10.55 0.56 13.70
C GLN A 74 -11.17 1.89 14.16
N ASP A 75 -10.61 2.49 15.21
CA ASP A 75 -11.14 3.73 15.81
C ASP A 75 -11.08 4.94 14.87
N ASN A 76 -10.16 4.93 13.90
CA ASN A 76 -9.89 6.06 13.01
C ASN A 76 -10.09 5.75 11.53
N ARG A 77 -10.45 4.50 11.17
CA ARG A 77 -10.59 4.09 9.76
C ARG A 77 -11.65 4.88 9.00
N GLU A 78 -12.72 5.32 9.66
CA GLU A 78 -13.82 6.05 9.01
C GLU A 78 -13.34 7.39 8.44
N ARG A 79 -12.37 8.04 9.10
CA ARG A 79 -11.79 9.30 8.62
C ARG A 79 -11.11 9.13 7.27
N VAL A 80 -10.44 8.00 7.05
CA VAL A 80 -9.81 7.66 5.76
C VAL A 80 -10.88 7.38 4.71
N ILE A 81 -11.94 6.67 5.09
CA ILE A 81 -13.08 6.41 4.19
C ILE A 81 -13.72 7.72 3.74
N ASP A 82 -13.95 8.66 4.66
CA ASP A 82 -14.53 9.96 4.34
C ASP A 82 -13.62 10.80 3.45
N TYR A 83 -12.31 10.82 3.72
CA TYR A 83 -11.32 11.43 2.82
C TYR A 83 -11.39 10.86 1.40
N VAL A 84 -11.51 9.54 1.27
CA VAL A 84 -11.61 8.90 -0.05
C VAL A 84 -12.93 9.23 -0.75
N LYS A 85 -14.03 9.42 -0.03
CA LYS A 85 -15.34 9.80 -0.62
C LYS A 85 -15.36 11.25 -1.15
N GLU A 86 -14.53 12.13 -0.59
CA GLU A 86 -14.48 13.56 -0.96
C GLU A 86 -13.57 13.85 -2.16
N ASN A 87 -12.78 12.86 -2.62
CA ASN A 87 -11.88 12.95 -3.78
C ASN A 87 -12.49 12.44 -5.09
#